data_AF-A0A6J7PP35-F1
#
_entry.id   AF-A0A6J7PP35-F1
#
_cell.length_a   1.000
_cell.length_b   1.000
_cell.length_c   1.000
_cell.angle_alpha   90.00
_cell.angle_beta   90.00
_cell.angle_gamma   90.00
#
_symmetry.space_group_name_H-M   'P 1'
#
loop_
_entity.id
_entity.type
_entity.pdbx_description
1 polymer ?
#
loop_
_entity_poly.entity_id
_entity_poly.type
_entity_poly.pdbx_seq_one_letter_code
_entity_poly.pdbx_strand_id
1 'polypeptide(L)' 'MTFAITHGDPTPEERAAIETMMANHKREELEPVIKRSVYGRPQLRQPLPHQITFGARARS' A
#
# COMPACT_ATOMS: atom_id res chain seq x y z
N MET A 1 18.63 -21.75 20.02
CA MET A 1 19.02 -20.50 20.70
C MET A 1 17.74 -19.74 21.00
N THR A 2 17.57 -19.32 22.25
CA THR A 2 16.38 -18.60 22.71
C THR A 2 16.86 -17.24 23.19
N PHE A 3 16.31 -16.16 22.65
CA PHE A 3 16.69 -14.80 23.05
C PHE A 3 15.74 -14.31 24.13
N ALA A 4 16.22 -13.66 25.18
CA ALA A 4 15.35 -13.21 26.27
C ALA A 4 14.44 -12.06 25.79
N ILE A 5 14.92 -11.26 24.84
CA ILE A 5 14.16 -10.17 24.25
C ILE A 5 12.84 -10.58 23.60
N THR A 6 12.69 -11.82 23.12
CA THR A 6 11.41 -12.27 22.53
C THR A 6 10.28 -12.34 23.55
N HIS A 7 10.63 -12.40 24.84
CA HIS A 7 9.68 -12.40 25.95
C HIS A 7 9.44 -11.00 26.56
N GLY A 8 10.08 -9.97 26.03
CA GLY A 8 9.92 -8.59 26.48
C GLY A 8 10.91 -8.14 27.56
N ASP A 9 11.71 -9.05 28.11
CA ASP A 9 12.74 -8.77 29.11
C ASP A 9 14.14 -9.00 28.53
N PRO A 10 14.70 -8.04 27.77
CA PRO A 10 16.04 -8.16 27.22
C PRO A 10 17.10 -8.14 28.33
N THR A 11 18.14 -8.95 28.15
CA THR A 11 19.34 -8.85 28.98
C THR A 11 20.08 -7.53 28.72
N PRO A 12 20.94 -7.06 29.65
CA PRO A 12 21.69 -5.81 29.47
C PRO A 12 22.54 -5.79 28.19
N GLU A 13 23.08 -6.95 27.79
CA GLU A 13 23.89 -7.11 26.58
C GLU A 13 23.05 -7.00 25.31
N GLU A 14 21.90 -7.69 25.26
CA GLU A 14 20.95 -7.59 24.14
C GLU A 14 20.45 -6.15 23.97
N ARG A 15 20.19 -5.46 25.07
CA ARG A 15 19.77 -4.07 25.05
C ARG A 15 20.85 -3.15 24.46
N ALA A 16 22.10 -3.30 24.89
CA ALA A 16 23.22 -2.52 24.34
C ALA A 16 23.45 -2.79 22.85
N ALA A 17 23.30 -4.04 22.40
CA ALA A 17 23.39 -4.40 20.99
C ALA A 17 22.30 -3.72 20.14
N ILE A 18 21.09 -3.58 20.68
CA ILE A 18 19.99 -2.92 19.98
C ILE A 18 20.16 -1.42 19.94
N GLU A 19 20.60 -0.80 21.04
CA GLU A 19 20.85 0.64 21.08
C GLU A 19 21.94 1.03 20.07
N THR A 20 23.01 0.24 19.96
CA THR A 20 24.07 0.46 18.96
C THR A 20 23.58 0.23 17.53
N MET A 21 22.77 -0.79 17.28
CA MET A 21 22.19 -1.02 15.96
C MET A 21 21.22 0.10 15.57
N MET A 22 20.34 0.52 16.48
CA MET A 22 19.36 1.59 16.25
C MET A 22 20.03 2.94 16.01
N ALA A 23 21.14 3.24 16.69
CA ALA A 23 21.90 4.48 16.46
C ALA A 23 22.51 4.56 15.05
N ASN A 24 22.90 3.40 14.50
CA ASN A 24 23.49 3.30 13.16
C ASN A 24 22.46 3.05 12.05
N HIS A 25 21.24 2.66 12.40
CA HIS A 25 20.19 2.33 11.44
C HIS A 25 19.61 3.62 10.81
N LYS A 26 19.75 3.75 9.49
CA LYS A 26 19.09 4.82 8.74
C LYS A 26 17.57 4.64 8.82
N ARG A 27 16.90 5.55 9.53
CA ARG A 27 15.44 5.54 9.66
C ARG A 27 14.79 5.80 8.29
N GLU A 28 14.24 4.76 7.67
CA GLU A 28 13.44 4.89 6.46
C GLU A 28 11.98 5.10 6.86
N GLU A 29 11.52 6.35 6.79
CA GLU A 29 10.10 6.65 6.92
C GLU A 29 9.42 6.34 5.60
N LEU A 30 8.99 5.09 5.46
CA LEU A 30 8.16 4.64 4.35
C LEU A 30 6.78 5.28 4.52
N GLU A 31 6.52 6.37 3.79
CA GLU A 31 5.15 6.84 3.62
C GLU A 31 4.32 5.67 3.08
N PRO A 32 3.14 5.40 3.65
CA PRO A 32 2.27 4.36 3.14
C PRO A 32 1.87 4.76 1.72
N VAL A 33 2.55 4.19 0.73
CA VAL A 33 2.17 4.34 -0.67
C VAL A 33 0.85 3.58 -0.81
N ILE A 34 -0.26 4.29 -0.65
CA ILE A 34 -1.58 3.79 -1.05
C ILE A 34 -1.52 3.67 -2.57
N LYS A 35 -1.01 2.54 -3.06
CA LYS A 35 -1.08 2.17 -4.47
C LYS A 35 -2.57 2.03 -4.76
N ARG A 36 -3.20 3.10 -5.25
CA ARG A 36 -4.56 3.04 -5.80
C ARG A 36 -4.49 1.98 -6.89
N SER A 37 -5.03 0.80 -6.60
CA SER A 37 -5.06 -0.31 -7.54
C SER A 37 -5.56 0.20 -8.88
N VAL A 38 -4.83 -0.09 -9.96
CA VAL A 38 -5.28 0.24 -11.32
C VAL A 38 -6.65 -0.40 -11.59
N TYR A 39 -6.96 -1.53 -10.95
CA TYR A 39 -8.26 -2.19 -10.99
C TYR A 39 -9.38 -1.43 -10.25
N GLY A 40 -9.04 -0.53 -9.32
CA GLY A 40 -10.00 0.31 -8.60
C GLY A 40 -10.31 1.63 -9.29
N ARG A 41 -9.62 1.98 -10.39
CA ARG A 41 -10.04 3.11 -11.21
C ARG A 41 -11.33 2.72 -11.92
N PRO A 42 -12.38 3.56 -11.91
CA PRO A 42 -13.50 3.39 -12.82
C PRO A 42 -12.91 3.36 -14.23
N GLN A 43 -12.81 2.18 -14.82
CA GLN A 43 -12.56 2.07 -16.24
C GLN A 43 -13.85 2.61 -16.87
N LEU A 44 -13.84 3.90 -17.21
CA LEU A 44 -14.81 4.44 -18.14
C LEU A 44 -14.71 3.53 -19.36
N ARG A 45 -15.72 2.65 -19.52
CA ARG A 45 -15.92 1.95 -20.78
C ARG A 45 -16.04 3.09 -21.78
N GLN A 46 -15.03 3.25 -22.62
CA GLN A 46 -15.07 4.25 -23.67
C GLN A 46 -16.45 4.13 -24.36
N PRO A 47 -17.13 5.25 -24.64
CA PRO A 47 -18.43 5.18 -25.29
C PRO A 47 -18.27 4.33 -26.56
N LEU A 48 -19.16 3.36 -26.73
CA LEU A 48 -19.18 2.53 -27.93
C LEU A 48 -19.20 3.47 -29.15
N PRO A 49 -18.41 3.20 -30.20
CA PRO A 49 -18.32 4.07 -31.36
C PRO A 49 -19.67 4.32 -32.05
N HIS A 50 -20.66 3.48 -31.77
CA HIS A 50 -22.03 3.62 -32.27
C HIS A 50 -22.97 3.87 -31.08
N GLN A 51 -23.29 5.14 -30.86
CA GLN A 51 -24.25 5.54 -29.83
C GLN A 51 -25.66 5.16 -30.30
N ILE A 52 -26.21 4.04 -29.82
CA ILE A 52 -27.58 3.65 -30.11
C ILE A 52 -28.51 4.61 -29.36
N THR A 53 -28.98 5.66 -30.03
CA THR A 53 -30.07 6.50 -29.51
C THR A 53 -31.36 5.70 -29.55
N PHE A 54 -31.77 5.15 -28.40
CA PHE A 54 -33.11 4.59 -28.26
C PHE A 54 -34.13 5.74 -28.26
N GLY A 55 -35.04 5.75 -29.24
CA GLY A 55 -36.23 6.62 -29.20
C GLY A 55 -36.29 7.84 -30.13
N ALA A 56 -35.55 7.89 -31.24
CA ALA A 56 -35.77 8.94 -32.25
C ALA A 56 -35.84 8.37 -33.68
N ARG A 57 -36.99 7.80 -34.03
CA ARG A 57 -37.46 7.78 -35.43
C ARG A 57 -38.53 8.85 -35.58
N ALA A 58 -38.14 10.03 -36.05
CA ALA A 58 -39.11 10.95 -36.63
C ALA A 58 -39.55 10.37 -37.99
N ARG A 59 -40.86 10.29 -38.23
CA ARG A 59 -41.46 9.82 -39.49
C ARG A 59 -41.03 10.75 -40.65
N SER A 60 -40.71 10.15 -41.80
CA SER A 60 -40.82 10.82 -43.11
C SER A 60 -42.29 10.93 -43.51
#